data_AF-A0A8J8K1Y6-F1
#
_entry.id   AF-A0A8J8K1Y6-F1
#
_cell.length_a   1.000
_cell.length_b   1.000
_cell.length_c   1.000
_cell.angle_alpha   90.00
_cell.angle_beta   90.00
_cell.angle_gamma   90.00
#
_symmetry.space_group_name_H-M   'P 1'
#
loop_
_entity.id
_entity.type
_entity.pdbx_description
1 polymer ?
#
loop_
_entity_poly.entity_id
_entity_poly.type
_entity_poly.pdbx_seq_one_letter_code
_entity_poly.pdbx_strand_id
1 'polypeptide(L)'
;MKEEYINTVEQLENKIPEIMTKHNITGMGIALIRDQDIIWTKAFGLRNVESNLPMTEDSLYAAASLTKPFAAFIAMKLCEEEFLDVDKSLESYLPKPYVKDRPNFKKITTRHVLSHTSGLPNWGEIRYQPKVFFMQGERFSYSNEGYDYLGRVMEEITSKSLEDLFQKYIAKPLGFKDASLIWQTDFDEKVAFGYQKDGKLRTWKPNHPYACGSLYISPKDIAKFMISFMDNQSKRIVNLKEELLELMISPSIPANDAGLGNQ
;
A
#
# COMPACT_ATOMS: atom_id res chain seq x y z
N MET A 1 24.37 -1.62 -17.43
CA MET A 1 23.77 -0.33 -17.01
C MET A 1 24.24 0.72 -18.01
N LYS A 2 23.37 1.61 -18.51
CA LYS A 2 23.80 2.70 -19.41
C LYS A 2 24.76 3.64 -18.66
N GLU A 3 25.74 4.19 -19.34
CA GLU A 3 26.83 5.00 -18.74
C GLU A 3 26.30 6.23 -17.97
N GLU A 4 25.23 6.85 -18.45
CA GLU A 4 24.53 7.95 -17.77
C GLU A 4 23.97 7.57 -16.38
N TYR A 5 23.61 6.30 -16.17
CA TYR A 5 23.07 5.83 -14.89
C TYR A 5 24.16 5.53 -13.87
N ILE A 6 25.38 5.20 -14.32
CA ILE A 6 26.53 4.96 -13.43
C ILE A 6 26.83 6.22 -12.61
N ASN A 7 26.89 7.38 -13.27
CA ASN A 7 27.12 8.66 -12.59
C ASN A 7 26.00 9.00 -11.58
N THR A 8 24.74 8.68 -11.90
CA THR A 8 23.63 8.90 -10.95
C THR A 8 23.74 8.01 -9.72
N VAL A 9 24.02 6.72 -9.92
CA VAL A 9 24.17 5.74 -8.83
C VAL A 9 25.36 6.10 -7.93
N GLU A 10 26.51 6.44 -8.49
CA GLU A 10 27.68 6.86 -7.71
C GLU A 10 27.40 8.12 -6.88
N GLN A 11 26.67 9.10 -7.43
CA GLN A 11 26.27 10.28 -6.68
C GLN A 11 25.33 9.94 -5.52
N LEU A 12 24.39 9.01 -5.72
CA LEU A 12 23.48 8.55 -4.67
C LEU A 12 24.25 7.81 -3.58
N GLU A 13 25.12 6.87 -3.93
CA GLU A 13 25.94 6.10 -2.98
C GLU A 13 26.79 6.99 -2.08
N ASN A 14 27.29 8.11 -2.59
CA ASN A 14 28.07 9.07 -1.81
C ASN A 14 27.19 10.00 -0.96
N LYS A 15 26.07 10.51 -1.49
CA LYS A 15 25.23 11.51 -0.81
C LYS A 15 24.31 10.91 0.27
N ILE A 16 23.83 9.67 0.08
CA ILE A 16 22.87 9.05 1.00
C ILE A 16 23.46 8.90 2.41
N PRO A 17 24.68 8.38 2.61
CA PRO A 17 25.30 8.34 3.93
C PRO A 17 25.36 9.71 4.62
N GLU A 18 25.73 10.77 3.88
CA GLU A 18 25.76 12.15 4.42
C GLU A 18 24.38 12.62 4.89
N ILE A 19 23.33 12.36 4.09
CA ILE A 19 21.94 12.68 4.42
C ILE A 19 21.49 11.87 5.64
N MET A 20 21.80 10.57 5.69
CA MET A 20 21.45 9.71 6.80
C MET A 20 22.10 10.18 8.10
N THR A 21 23.38 10.54 8.07
CA THR A 21 24.08 11.11 9.23
C THR A 21 23.45 12.44 9.65
N LYS A 22 23.19 13.36 8.71
CA LYS A 22 22.60 14.67 9.00
C LYS A 22 21.22 14.57 9.66
N HIS A 23 20.43 13.57 9.28
CA HIS A 23 19.05 13.40 9.73
C HIS A 23 18.86 12.29 10.77
N ASN A 24 19.96 11.71 11.28
CA ASN A 24 19.94 10.60 12.23
C ASN A 24 19.05 9.43 11.77
N ILE A 25 19.17 9.06 10.49
CA ILE A 25 18.42 7.93 9.91
C ILE A 25 19.18 6.63 10.21
N THR A 26 18.54 5.75 10.96
CA THR A 26 19.12 4.46 11.38
C THR A 26 19.46 3.53 10.22
N GLY A 27 18.54 3.41 9.27
CA GLY A 27 18.65 2.48 8.16
C GLY A 27 17.75 2.90 7.00
N MET A 28 18.21 2.67 5.78
CA MET A 28 17.52 3.06 4.56
C MET A 28 17.72 2.00 3.48
N GLY A 29 16.67 1.75 2.70
CA GLY A 29 16.68 0.83 1.57
C GLY A 29 16.11 1.58 0.38
N ILE A 30 16.73 1.43 -0.78
CA ILE A 30 16.39 2.17 -1.99
C ILE A 30 16.33 1.20 -3.16
N ALA A 31 15.36 1.41 -4.04
CA ALA A 31 15.29 0.85 -5.36
C ALA A 31 15.10 1.98 -6.38
N LEU A 32 15.92 2.00 -7.43
CA LEU A 32 15.85 2.97 -8.51
C LEU A 32 15.32 2.29 -9.77
N ILE A 33 14.20 2.80 -10.28
CA ILE A 33 13.54 2.32 -11.49
C ILE A 33 13.85 3.28 -12.63
N ARG A 34 14.22 2.74 -13.78
CA ARG A 34 14.39 3.51 -15.01
C ARG A 34 14.10 2.62 -16.21
N ASP A 35 13.39 3.17 -17.18
CA ASP A 35 13.01 2.45 -18.41
C ASP A 35 12.34 1.08 -18.10
N GLN A 36 11.52 1.02 -17.03
CA GLN A 36 10.82 -0.18 -16.55
C GLN A 36 11.71 -1.27 -15.95
N ASP A 37 12.99 -0.98 -15.73
CA ASP A 37 13.93 -1.88 -15.06
C ASP A 37 14.35 -1.31 -13.71
N ILE A 38 14.59 -2.22 -12.75
CA ILE A 38 15.30 -1.86 -11.52
C ILE A 38 16.78 -1.76 -11.89
N ILE A 39 17.30 -0.54 -11.98
CA ILE A 39 18.69 -0.30 -12.37
C ILE A 39 19.64 -0.29 -11.16
N TRP A 40 19.13 -0.11 -9.94
CA TRP A 40 19.94 -0.15 -8.72
C TRP A 40 19.09 -0.43 -7.49
N THR A 41 19.59 -1.27 -6.61
CA THR A 41 19.07 -1.47 -5.25
C THR A 41 20.22 -1.34 -4.28
N LYS A 42 19.95 -0.78 -3.09
CA LYS A 42 20.95 -0.69 -2.03
C LYS A 42 20.28 -0.53 -0.68
N ALA A 43 20.98 -0.99 0.34
CA ALA A 43 20.60 -0.77 1.72
C ALA A 43 21.78 -0.20 2.52
N PHE A 44 21.48 0.72 3.43
CA PHE A 44 22.44 1.48 4.23
C PHE A 44 22.04 1.43 5.70
N GLY A 45 23.02 1.42 6.60
CA GLY A 45 22.78 1.47 8.04
C GLY A 45 22.29 0.15 8.62
N LEU A 46 21.50 0.24 9.69
CA LEU A 46 21.08 -0.91 10.51
C LEU A 46 19.57 -1.14 10.43
N ARG A 47 19.17 -2.41 10.37
CA ARG A 47 17.77 -2.84 10.52
C ARG A 47 17.39 -3.01 11.99
N ASN A 48 18.38 -3.25 12.84
CA ASN A 48 18.24 -3.30 14.30
C ASN A 48 19.52 -2.75 14.97
N VAL A 49 19.39 -1.65 15.72
CA VAL A 49 20.48 -0.99 16.45
C VAL A 49 20.97 -1.83 17.63
N GLU A 50 20.05 -2.38 18.43
CA GLU A 50 20.39 -3.13 19.65
C GLU A 50 21.20 -4.39 19.34
N SER A 51 20.83 -5.08 18.27
CA SER A 51 21.51 -6.30 17.81
C SER A 51 22.57 -6.03 16.74
N ASN A 52 22.84 -4.77 16.40
CA ASN A 52 23.78 -4.34 15.36
C ASN A 52 23.61 -5.10 14.02
N LEU A 53 22.36 -5.32 13.60
CA LEU A 53 22.05 -6.05 12.38
C LEU A 53 22.04 -5.08 11.19
N PRO A 54 22.86 -5.31 10.15
CA PRO A 54 22.91 -4.44 8.99
C PRO A 54 21.63 -4.50 8.17
N MET A 55 21.29 -3.40 7.51
CA MET A 55 20.28 -3.41 6.46
C MET A 55 20.72 -4.33 5.30
N THR A 56 19.76 -4.98 4.65
CA THR A 56 19.92 -5.74 3.40
C THR A 56 18.95 -5.21 2.35
N GLU A 57 19.20 -5.46 1.07
CA GLU A 57 18.29 -5.04 -0.01
C GLU A 57 16.91 -5.72 0.06
N ASP A 58 16.83 -6.84 0.78
CA ASP A 58 15.61 -7.61 1.04
C ASP A 58 14.99 -7.28 2.40
N SER A 59 15.56 -6.34 3.16
CA SER A 59 14.99 -5.96 4.45
C SER A 59 13.58 -5.41 4.27
N LEU A 60 12.67 -5.88 5.12
CA LEU A 60 11.26 -5.53 5.06
C LEU A 60 10.97 -4.28 5.88
N TYR A 61 10.06 -3.45 5.39
CA TYR A 61 9.62 -2.25 6.07
C TYR A 61 8.13 -2.31 6.33
N ALA A 62 7.69 -1.81 7.49
CA ALA A 62 6.29 -1.47 7.69
C ALA A 62 5.92 -0.34 6.71
N ALA A 63 5.24 -0.70 5.62
CA ALA A 63 4.98 0.18 4.48
C ALA A 63 3.93 1.26 4.80
N ALA A 64 3.18 1.10 5.90
CA ALA A 64 2.10 1.99 6.28
C ALA A 64 1.19 2.26 5.07
N SER A 65 0.87 3.53 4.80
CA SER A 65 -0.03 3.92 3.72
C SER A 65 0.38 3.49 2.30
N LEU A 66 1.64 3.07 2.07
CA LEU A 66 2.02 2.41 0.82
C LEU A 66 1.28 1.08 0.59
N THR A 67 0.57 0.57 1.60
CA THR A 67 -0.36 -0.57 1.47
C THR A 67 -1.56 -0.25 0.58
N LYS A 68 -2.02 1.00 0.53
CA LYS A 68 -3.28 1.38 -0.16
C LYS A 68 -3.26 1.10 -1.67
N PRO A 69 -2.20 1.41 -2.43
CA PRO A 69 -2.09 1.00 -3.82
C PRO A 69 -2.30 -0.50 -4.04
N PHE A 70 -1.78 -1.36 -3.15
CA PHE A 70 -1.96 -2.81 -3.21
C PHE A 70 -3.41 -3.22 -2.92
N ALA A 71 -4.04 -2.60 -1.90
CA ALA A 71 -5.45 -2.84 -1.60
C ALA A 71 -6.37 -2.36 -2.74
N ALA A 72 -6.08 -1.21 -3.35
CA ALA A 72 -6.80 -0.68 -4.50
C ALA A 72 -6.68 -1.63 -5.70
N PHE A 73 -5.49 -2.18 -5.94
CA PHE A 73 -5.28 -3.19 -6.97
C PHE A 73 -6.12 -4.45 -6.74
N ILE A 74 -6.15 -4.97 -5.51
CA ILE A 74 -7.00 -6.11 -5.15
C ILE A 74 -8.48 -5.79 -5.37
N ALA A 75 -8.94 -4.59 -5.00
CA ALA A 75 -10.31 -4.16 -5.24
C ALA A 75 -10.65 -4.14 -6.74
N MET A 76 -9.77 -3.62 -7.59
CA MET A 76 -9.97 -3.67 -9.04
C MET A 76 -9.94 -5.09 -9.60
N LYS A 77 -9.13 -5.99 -9.04
CA LYS A 77 -9.17 -7.40 -9.39
C LYS A 77 -10.50 -8.06 -9.05
N LEU A 78 -11.10 -7.70 -7.92
CA LEU A 78 -12.44 -8.18 -7.56
C LEU A 78 -13.53 -7.56 -8.44
N CYS A 79 -13.34 -6.32 -8.92
CA CYS A 79 -14.21 -5.73 -9.94
C CYS A 79 -14.11 -6.48 -11.28
N GLU A 80 -12.89 -6.83 -11.71
CA GLU A 80 -12.66 -7.61 -12.93
C GLU A 80 -13.30 -9.00 -12.87
N GLU A 81 -13.26 -9.64 -11.70
CA GLU A 81 -13.88 -10.95 -11.43
C GLU A 81 -15.38 -10.84 -11.03
N GLU A 82 -16.01 -9.66 -11.17
CA GLU A 82 -17.43 -9.40 -10.88
C GLU A 82 -17.89 -9.64 -9.43
N PHE A 83 -16.95 -9.83 -8.49
CA PHE A 83 -17.25 -9.89 -7.05
C PHE A 83 -17.61 -8.52 -6.48
N LEU A 84 -17.00 -7.48 -7.03
CA LEU A 84 -17.16 -6.09 -6.62
C LEU A 84 -17.60 -5.24 -7.83
N ASP A 85 -18.21 -4.09 -7.56
CA ASP A 85 -18.56 -3.10 -8.57
C ASP A 85 -18.10 -1.75 -8.02
N VAL A 86 -17.51 -0.94 -8.90
CA VAL A 86 -16.85 0.30 -8.52
C VAL A 86 -17.86 1.35 -7.99
N ASP A 87 -19.09 1.30 -8.49
CA ASP A 87 -20.17 2.27 -8.24
C ASP A 87 -21.33 1.70 -7.44
N LYS A 88 -21.34 0.39 -7.19
CA LYS A 88 -22.29 -0.22 -6.25
C LYS A 88 -21.94 0.13 -4.80
N SER A 89 -22.99 0.28 -4.00
CA SER A 89 -22.88 0.52 -2.56
C SER A 89 -22.11 -0.60 -1.86
N LEU A 90 -21.08 -0.25 -1.10
CA LEU A 90 -20.31 -1.19 -0.29
C LEU A 90 -21.17 -1.91 0.76
N GLU A 91 -22.18 -1.23 1.32
CA GLU A 91 -23.04 -1.82 2.35
C GLU A 91 -23.92 -2.93 1.79
N SER A 92 -24.23 -2.89 0.48
CA SER A 92 -25.06 -3.90 -0.19
C SER A 92 -24.40 -5.28 -0.31
N TYR A 93 -23.10 -5.36 -0.05
CA TYR A 93 -22.33 -6.60 -0.04
C TYR A 93 -22.26 -7.26 1.34
N LEU A 94 -22.68 -6.56 2.40
CA LEU A 94 -22.58 -7.06 3.75
C LEU A 94 -23.92 -7.68 4.23
N PRO A 95 -23.88 -8.77 5.02
CA PRO A 95 -25.09 -9.36 5.59
C PRO A 95 -25.75 -8.46 6.65
N LYS A 96 -24.99 -7.51 7.20
CA LYS A 96 -25.44 -6.51 8.18
C LYS A 96 -24.79 -5.16 7.89
N PRO A 97 -25.43 -4.03 8.24
CA PRO A 97 -24.84 -2.72 8.09
C PRO A 97 -23.47 -2.63 8.76
N TYR A 98 -22.49 -2.02 8.07
CA TYR A 98 -21.14 -1.81 8.62
C TYR A 98 -21.17 -1.01 9.92
N VAL A 99 -22.03 0.00 9.98
CA VAL A 99 -22.37 0.72 11.21
C VAL A 99 -23.88 0.76 11.36
N LYS A 100 -24.38 0.23 12.47
CA LYS A 100 -25.81 0.22 12.78
C LYS A 100 -26.37 1.65 12.81
N ASP A 101 -27.58 1.83 12.28
CA ASP A 101 -28.34 3.10 12.32
C ASP A 101 -27.65 4.30 11.64
N ARG A 102 -26.87 4.05 10.57
CA ARG A 102 -26.16 5.08 9.79
C ARG A 102 -26.51 5.03 8.29
N PRO A 103 -27.61 5.65 7.83
CA PRO A 103 -28.06 5.53 6.44
C PRO A 103 -27.09 6.11 5.40
N ASN A 104 -26.19 7.01 5.79
CA ASN A 104 -25.19 7.59 4.88
C ASN A 104 -24.14 6.56 4.39
N PHE A 105 -23.94 5.44 5.09
CA PHE A 105 -23.04 4.38 4.63
C PHE A 105 -23.53 3.68 3.37
N LYS A 106 -24.85 3.67 3.13
CA LYS A 106 -25.48 3.10 1.93
C LYS A 106 -25.06 3.78 0.63
N LYS A 107 -24.49 4.98 0.69
CA LYS A 107 -24.05 5.75 -0.48
C LYS A 107 -22.56 5.59 -0.78
N ILE A 108 -21.80 4.96 0.13
CA ILE A 108 -20.35 4.78 -0.04
C ILE A 108 -20.12 3.64 -1.03
N THR A 109 -19.27 3.89 -2.02
CA THR A 109 -18.92 2.94 -3.08
C THR A 109 -17.41 2.70 -3.06
N THR A 110 -16.96 1.68 -3.78
CA THR A 110 -15.52 1.43 -3.99
C THR A 110 -14.83 2.67 -4.56
N ARG A 111 -15.42 3.33 -5.57
CA ARG A 111 -14.90 4.57 -6.15
C ARG A 111 -14.68 5.64 -5.09
N HIS A 112 -15.66 5.83 -4.19
CA HIS A 112 -15.55 6.82 -3.13
C HIS A 112 -14.41 6.52 -2.14
N VAL A 113 -14.21 5.24 -1.79
CA VAL A 113 -13.11 4.86 -0.90
C VAL A 113 -11.76 5.08 -1.57
N LEU A 114 -11.57 4.58 -2.78
CA LEU A 114 -10.27 4.60 -3.43
C LEU A 114 -9.82 6.02 -3.80
N SER A 115 -10.76 6.93 -4.06
CA SER A 115 -10.53 8.36 -4.29
C SER A 115 -10.48 9.20 -3.01
N HIS A 116 -10.67 8.60 -1.82
CA HIS A 116 -10.80 9.33 -0.56
C HIS A 116 -11.91 10.39 -0.54
N THR A 117 -13.03 10.11 -1.20
CA THR A 117 -14.23 10.98 -1.24
C THR A 117 -15.43 10.38 -0.50
N SER A 118 -15.20 9.34 0.31
CA SER A 118 -16.26 8.63 1.05
C SER A 118 -16.95 9.45 2.14
N GLY A 119 -16.32 10.54 2.59
CA GLY A 119 -16.78 11.28 3.76
C GLY A 119 -16.37 10.67 5.11
N LEU A 120 -15.64 9.55 5.10
CA LEU A 120 -15.19 8.87 6.32
C LEU A 120 -13.95 9.51 6.94
N PRO A 121 -13.77 9.41 8.28
CA PRO A 121 -12.58 9.94 8.98
C PRO A 121 -11.27 9.30 8.52
N ASN A 122 -10.15 9.93 8.88
CA ASN A 122 -8.82 9.33 8.76
C ASN A 122 -8.72 8.05 9.59
N TRP A 123 -8.76 8.17 10.91
CA TRP A 123 -8.88 7.06 11.83
C TRP A 123 -10.22 7.16 12.52
N GLY A 124 -10.83 6.02 12.86
CA GLY A 124 -12.00 5.98 13.73
C GLY A 124 -11.70 6.51 15.12
N GLU A 125 -11.43 7.81 15.31
CA GLU A 125 -11.57 8.48 16.60
C GLU A 125 -12.99 8.31 17.18
N ILE A 126 -13.90 7.74 16.37
CA ILE A 126 -15.13 7.07 16.79
C ILE A 126 -15.00 5.57 16.53
N ARG A 127 -14.12 4.84 17.26
CA ARG A 127 -13.80 3.41 17.05
C ARG A 127 -14.99 2.44 17.18
N TYR A 128 -16.19 2.98 17.41
CA TYR A 128 -17.44 2.23 17.47
C TYR A 128 -18.57 2.81 16.62
N GLN A 129 -18.44 4.02 16.03
CA GLN A 129 -19.51 4.69 15.26
C GLN A 129 -18.98 5.78 14.29
N PRO A 130 -18.18 5.45 13.27
CA PRO A 130 -17.68 6.45 12.34
C PRO A 130 -18.83 7.27 11.73
N LYS A 131 -18.64 8.60 11.69
CA LYS A 131 -19.60 9.54 11.11
C LYS A 131 -19.13 9.90 9.71
N VAL A 132 -20.09 10.02 8.80
CA VAL A 132 -19.87 10.62 7.48
C VAL A 132 -19.88 12.14 7.66
N PHE A 133 -18.78 12.81 7.37
CA PHE A 133 -18.61 14.25 7.59
C PHE A 133 -19.12 15.13 6.45
N PHE A 134 -19.25 14.58 5.25
CA PHE A 134 -19.67 15.30 4.04
C PHE A 134 -20.25 14.32 3.01
N MET A 135 -20.90 14.81 1.97
CA MET A 135 -21.53 13.95 0.97
C MET A 135 -20.48 13.20 0.13
N GLN A 136 -20.76 11.95 -0.23
CA GLN A 136 -19.84 11.17 -1.04
C GLN A 136 -19.56 11.87 -2.37
N GLY A 137 -18.29 11.95 -2.77
CA GLY A 137 -17.85 12.63 -3.99
C GLY A 137 -17.71 14.16 -3.88
N GLU A 138 -18.15 14.79 -2.77
CA GLU A 138 -18.15 16.25 -2.63
C GLU A 138 -16.72 16.84 -2.57
N ARG A 139 -15.81 16.16 -1.86
CA ARG A 139 -14.42 16.61 -1.69
C ARG A 139 -13.49 15.46 -1.29
N PHE A 140 -12.19 15.70 -1.46
CA PHE A 140 -11.15 14.84 -0.93
C PHE A 140 -11.02 14.97 0.59
N SER A 141 -10.90 13.84 1.29
CA SER A 141 -10.45 13.76 2.68
C SER A 141 -9.81 12.40 2.93
N TYR A 142 -8.51 12.41 3.25
CA TYR A 142 -7.75 11.19 3.54
C TYR A 142 -8.45 10.32 4.60
N SER A 143 -8.57 9.02 4.31
CA SER A 143 -9.38 8.09 5.11
C SER A 143 -8.76 6.69 5.15
N ASN A 144 -8.23 6.29 6.32
CA ASN A 144 -7.89 4.88 6.58
C ASN A 144 -9.15 4.07 6.88
N GLU A 145 -10.14 4.66 7.56
CA GLU A 145 -11.42 4.01 7.83
C GLU A 145 -12.12 3.56 6.54
N GLY A 146 -12.06 4.36 5.47
CA GLY A 146 -12.58 3.97 4.17
C GLY A 146 -11.90 2.72 3.60
N TYR A 147 -10.57 2.66 3.68
CA TYR A 147 -9.82 1.49 3.22
C TYR A 147 -10.08 0.25 4.06
N ASP A 148 -10.16 0.39 5.39
CA ASP A 148 -10.47 -0.75 6.27
C ASP A 148 -11.91 -1.25 6.06
N TYR A 149 -12.86 -0.33 5.81
CA TYR A 149 -14.22 -0.70 5.40
C TYR A 149 -14.22 -1.49 4.09
N LEU A 150 -13.55 -1.00 3.06
CA LEU A 150 -13.40 -1.71 1.79
C LEU A 150 -12.72 -3.07 1.99
N GLY A 151 -11.68 -3.13 2.82
CA GLY A 151 -10.97 -4.37 3.16
C GLY A 151 -11.92 -5.44 3.70
N ARG A 152 -12.77 -5.08 4.66
CA ARG A 152 -13.77 -5.99 5.23
C ARG A 152 -14.83 -6.44 4.21
N VAL A 153 -15.25 -5.54 3.31
CA VAL A 153 -16.16 -5.92 2.21
C VAL A 153 -15.49 -6.95 1.30
N MET A 154 -14.22 -6.76 0.95
CA MET A 154 -13.47 -7.73 0.14
C MET A 154 -13.34 -9.09 0.83
N GLU A 155 -13.12 -9.12 2.15
CA GLU A 155 -13.08 -10.38 2.91
C GLU A 155 -14.45 -11.07 2.95
N GLU A 156 -15.53 -10.31 3.19
CA GLU A 156 -16.89 -10.84 3.25
C GLU A 156 -17.32 -11.48 1.93
N ILE A 157 -17.19 -10.75 0.81
CA ILE A 157 -17.68 -11.22 -0.50
C ILE A 157 -16.87 -12.40 -1.07
N THR A 158 -15.63 -12.56 -0.63
CA THR A 158 -14.74 -13.63 -1.12
C THR A 158 -14.60 -14.78 -0.13
N SER A 159 -14.97 -14.57 1.14
CA SER A 159 -14.65 -15.48 2.25
C SER A 159 -13.15 -15.79 2.37
N LYS A 160 -12.28 -14.86 1.96
CA LYS A 160 -10.81 -14.95 2.03
C LYS A 160 -10.25 -13.78 2.80
N SER A 161 -9.15 -13.99 3.53
CA SER A 161 -8.49 -12.87 4.20
C SER A 161 -7.85 -11.92 3.19
N LEU A 162 -7.63 -10.66 3.57
CA LEU A 162 -6.85 -9.73 2.74
C LEU A 162 -5.44 -10.24 2.47
N GLU A 163 -4.85 -10.99 3.40
CA GLU A 163 -3.55 -11.65 3.19
C GLU A 163 -3.65 -12.68 2.06
N ASP A 164 -4.68 -13.54 2.05
CA ASP A 164 -4.86 -14.52 0.98
C ASP A 164 -5.06 -13.84 -0.39
N LEU A 165 -5.81 -12.73 -0.42
CA LEU A 165 -6.03 -11.96 -1.64
C LEU A 165 -4.73 -11.29 -2.12
N PHE A 166 -3.95 -10.69 -1.21
CA PHE A 166 -2.63 -10.13 -1.50
C PHE A 166 -1.68 -11.19 -2.04
N GLN A 167 -1.62 -12.36 -1.40
CA GLN A 167 -0.79 -13.48 -1.83
C GLN A 167 -1.22 -14.00 -3.21
N LYS A 168 -2.53 -14.14 -3.46
CA LYS A 168 -3.09 -14.62 -4.73
C LYS A 168 -2.81 -13.66 -5.88
N TYR A 169 -3.17 -12.38 -5.73
CA TYR A 169 -3.20 -11.44 -6.85
C TYR A 169 -1.90 -10.67 -7.06
N ILE A 170 -1.04 -10.57 -6.04
CA ILE A 170 0.15 -9.71 -6.10
C ILE A 170 1.41 -10.50 -5.75
N ALA A 171 1.54 -11.01 -4.52
CA ALA A 171 2.82 -11.52 -4.04
C ALA A 171 3.32 -12.72 -4.85
N LYS A 172 2.47 -13.73 -5.08
CA LYS A 172 2.85 -14.91 -5.88
C LYS A 172 3.10 -14.56 -7.35
N PRO A 173 2.22 -13.82 -8.07
CA PRO A 173 2.50 -13.40 -9.44
C PRO A 173 3.79 -12.59 -9.62
N LEU A 174 4.10 -11.71 -8.67
CA LEU A 174 5.30 -10.84 -8.72
C LEU A 174 6.54 -11.46 -8.05
N GLY A 175 6.42 -12.67 -7.49
CA GLY A 175 7.51 -13.38 -6.82
C GLY A 175 8.00 -12.70 -5.53
N PHE A 176 7.11 -12.04 -4.79
CA PHE A 176 7.42 -11.50 -3.46
C PHE A 176 7.48 -12.65 -2.47
N LYS A 177 8.68 -12.98 -2.00
CA LYS A 177 8.90 -14.14 -1.13
C LYS A 177 8.51 -13.86 0.32
N ASP A 178 8.79 -12.64 0.78
CA ASP A 178 8.74 -12.29 2.20
C ASP A 178 7.69 -11.22 2.52
N ALA A 179 7.01 -10.67 1.52
CA ALA A 179 6.00 -9.64 1.73
C ALA A 179 4.72 -10.23 2.34
N SER A 180 4.14 -9.53 3.33
CA SER A 180 2.91 -9.96 4.00
C SER A 180 2.20 -8.78 4.68
N LEU A 181 0.86 -8.85 4.76
CA LEU A 181 0.01 -7.92 5.51
C LEU A 181 -0.09 -8.28 7.00
N ILE A 182 0.43 -9.44 7.42
CA ILE A 182 0.50 -9.88 8.81
C ILE A 182 1.94 -10.19 9.20
N TRP A 183 2.21 -10.14 10.50
CA TRP A 183 3.53 -10.44 11.03
C TRP A 183 3.83 -11.94 10.91
N GLN A 184 4.97 -12.28 10.28
CA GLN A 184 5.44 -13.66 10.14
C GLN A 184 6.49 -14.00 11.21
N THR A 185 6.72 -15.29 11.45
CA THR A 185 7.61 -15.77 12.53
C THR A 185 9.08 -15.39 12.32
N ASP A 186 9.51 -15.21 11.07
CA ASP A 186 10.90 -14.88 10.69
C ASP A 186 11.13 -13.35 10.50
N PHE A 187 10.10 -12.53 10.72
CA PHE A 187 10.20 -11.08 10.54
C PHE A 187 11.15 -10.42 11.53
N ASP A 188 11.36 -11.00 12.71
CA ASP A 188 12.33 -10.49 13.68
C ASP A 188 13.77 -10.47 13.12
N GLU A 189 14.07 -11.29 12.11
CA GLU A 189 15.37 -11.34 11.45
C GLU A 189 15.45 -10.47 10.19
N LYS A 190 14.31 -10.16 9.57
CA LYS A 190 14.23 -9.53 8.22
C LYS A 190 13.75 -8.09 8.24
N VAL A 191 13.00 -7.67 9.25
CA VAL A 191 12.38 -6.34 9.30
C VAL A 191 13.38 -5.28 9.75
N ALA A 192 13.36 -4.14 9.05
CA ALA A 192 13.90 -2.88 9.51
C ALA A 192 12.96 -2.29 10.56
N PHE A 193 13.36 -2.36 11.82
CA PHE A 193 12.56 -1.83 12.91
C PHE A 193 12.52 -0.30 12.88
N GLY A 194 11.37 0.26 13.26
CA GLY A 194 11.21 1.71 13.36
C GLY A 194 11.91 2.25 14.61
N TYR A 195 12.44 3.47 14.51
CA TYR A 195 13.04 4.19 15.64
C TYR A 195 12.38 5.56 15.78
N GLN A 196 12.05 5.94 17.00
CA GLN A 196 11.62 7.28 17.34
C GLN A 196 12.83 8.24 17.40
N LYS A 197 12.58 9.56 17.42
CA LYS A 197 13.65 10.57 17.51
C LYS A 197 14.50 10.43 18.77
N ASP A 198 13.94 9.86 19.84
CA ASP A 198 14.65 9.57 21.09
C ASP A 198 15.38 8.22 21.06
N GLY A 199 15.44 7.55 19.91
CA GLY A 199 16.11 6.27 19.72
C GLY A 199 15.30 5.05 20.19
N LYS A 200 14.08 5.24 20.74
CA LYS A 200 13.26 4.10 21.17
C LYS A 200 12.72 3.32 19.98
N LEU A 201 12.79 2.00 20.10
CA LEU A 201 12.20 1.06 19.15
C LEU A 201 10.69 1.29 19.03
N ARG A 202 10.19 1.29 17.80
CA ARG A 202 8.77 1.29 17.48
C ARG A 202 8.49 0.09 16.60
N THR A 203 7.75 -0.85 17.17
CA THR A 203 7.36 -2.08 16.48
C THR A 203 5.84 -2.21 16.50
N TRP A 204 5.30 -2.61 15.37
CA TRP A 204 3.94 -3.11 15.25
C TRP A 204 4.04 -4.53 14.70
N LYS A 205 3.28 -5.48 15.25
CA LYS A 205 3.24 -6.87 14.80
C LYS A 205 1.78 -7.23 14.52
N PRO A 206 1.22 -6.87 13.36
CA PRO A 206 -0.18 -7.12 13.05
C PRO A 206 -0.46 -8.63 12.98
N ASN A 207 -1.50 -9.10 13.68
CA ASN A 207 -2.02 -10.46 13.55
C ASN A 207 -3.28 -10.53 12.67
N HIS A 208 -3.67 -9.40 12.09
CA HIS A 208 -4.80 -9.24 11.18
C HIS A 208 -4.39 -8.23 10.09
N PRO A 209 -4.72 -8.47 8.81
CA PRO A 209 -4.37 -7.56 7.75
C PRO A 209 -5.25 -6.31 7.74
N TYR A 210 -4.66 -5.14 7.50
CA TYR A 210 -5.36 -3.85 7.36
C TYR A 210 -5.07 -3.28 5.98
N ALA A 211 -6.12 -3.16 5.16
CA ALA A 211 -6.04 -2.58 3.81
C ALA A 211 -5.46 -1.16 3.80
N CYS A 212 -5.57 -0.43 4.92
CA CYS A 212 -5.02 0.90 5.02
C CYS A 212 -3.51 0.97 5.28
N GLY A 213 -2.86 -0.08 5.79
CA GLY A 213 -1.53 0.14 6.37
C GLY A 213 -0.64 -1.01 6.84
N SER A 214 -1.05 -2.28 6.80
CA SER A 214 -0.30 -3.35 7.50
C SER A 214 0.78 -4.06 6.68
N LEU A 215 1.05 -3.64 5.44
CA LEU A 215 2.00 -4.34 4.57
C LEU A 215 3.44 -4.22 5.09
N TYR A 216 4.12 -5.35 5.15
CA TYR A 216 5.57 -5.45 5.24
C TYR A 216 6.13 -5.86 3.88
N ILE A 217 7.02 -5.06 3.31
CA ILE A 217 7.54 -5.27 1.96
C ILE A 217 8.91 -4.58 1.80
N SER A 218 9.74 -5.08 0.89
CA SER A 218 11.03 -4.48 0.53
C SER A 218 10.86 -3.35 -0.50
N PRO A 219 11.76 -2.35 -0.55
CA PRO A 219 11.73 -1.33 -1.61
C PRO A 219 11.85 -1.93 -3.02
N LYS A 220 12.60 -3.03 -3.15
CA LYS A 220 12.75 -3.78 -4.41
C LYS A 220 11.42 -4.38 -4.87
N ASP A 221 10.61 -4.93 -3.98
CA ASP A 221 9.33 -5.50 -4.34
C ASP A 221 8.26 -4.42 -4.61
N ILE A 222 8.29 -3.29 -3.90
CA ILE A 222 7.51 -2.11 -4.29
C ILE A 222 7.86 -1.68 -5.72
N ALA A 223 9.15 -1.64 -6.06
CA ALA A 223 9.59 -1.27 -7.40
C ALA A 223 9.07 -2.23 -8.49
N LYS A 224 9.08 -3.54 -8.23
CA LYS A 224 8.46 -4.53 -9.13
C LYS A 224 6.95 -4.32 -9.29
N PHE A 225 6.24 -3.99 -8.21
CA PHE A 225 4.83 -3.65 -8.27
C PHE A 225 4.61 -2.41 -9.15
N MET A 226 5.38 -1.34 -8.95
CA MET A 226 5.30 -0.13 -9.78
C MET A 226 5.59 -0.41 -11.26
N ILE A 227 6.65 -1.17 -11.57
CA ILE A 227 7.00 -1.56 -12.94
C ILE A 227 5.86 -2.33 -13.60
N SER A 228 5.10 -3.13 -12.85
CA SER A 228 3.99 -3.91 -13.41
C SER A 228 2.84 -3.06 -14.01
N PHE A 229 2.80 -1.77 -13.70
CA PHE A 229 1.85 -0.80 -14.25
C PHE A 229 2.41 0.05 -15.39
N MET A 230 3.71 -0.05 -15.70
CA MET A 230 4.34 0.75 -16.76
C MET A 230 4.13 0.09 -18.13
N ASP A 231 3.89 0.89 -19.17
CA ASP A 231 3.54 0.43 -20.53
C ASP A 231 4.75 0.44 -21.48
N ASN A 232 4.97 -0.66 -22.22
CA ASN A 232 4.95 -0.62 -23.71
C ASN A 232 5.18 -1.97 -24.44
N GLN A 233 5.32 -3.14 -23.79
CA GLN A 233 5.61 -4.40 -24.53
C GLN A 233 5.04 -5.70 -23.94
N SER A 234 3.73 -5.78 -23.64
CA SER A 234 3.02 -7.07 -23.47
C SER A 234 3.55 -8.02 -22.38
N LYS A 235 4.22 -7.51 -21.34
CA LYS A 235 4.68 -8.30 -20.18
C LYS A 235 4.22 -7.70 -18.85
N ARG A 236 2.97 -7.24 -18.77
CA ARG A 236 2.36 -6.93 -17.47
C ARG A 236 2.39 -8.20 -16.62
N ILE A 237 3.22 -8.22 -15.59
CA ILE A 237 3.31 -9.36 -14.66
C ILE A 237 1.99 -9.50 -13.88
N VAL A 238 1.22 -8.40 -13.77
CA VAL A 238 -0.16 -8.45 -13.26
C VAL A 238 -1.16 -8.04 -14.33
N ASN A 239 -2.01 -8.99 -14.73
CA ASN A 239 -2.97 -8.85 -15.82
C ASN A 239 -4.27 -8.20 -15.35
N LEU A 240 -4.34 -6.88 -15.21
CA LEU A 240 -5.60 -6.13 -14.99
C LEU A 240 -6.09 -5.55 -16.33
N LYS A 241 -7.39 -5.64 -16.60
CA LYS A 241 -8.04 -4.99 -17.76
C LYS A 241 -7.64 -3.52 -17.85
N GLU A 242 -7.34 -3.06 -19.07
CA GLU A 242 -6.85 -1.70 -19.33
C GLU A 242 -7.76 -0.63 -18.74
N GLU A 243 -9.06 -0.76 -18.97
CA GLU A 243 -10.10 0.15 -18.44
C GLU A 243 -10.06 0.30 -16.92
N LEU A 244 -9.76 -0.76 -16.17
CA LEU A 244 -9.66 -0.71 -14.71
C LEU A 244 -8.32 -0.14 -14.26
N LEU A 245 -7.24 -0.39 -15.02
CA LEU A 245 -5.94 0.22 -14.77
C LEU A 245 -5.99 1.73 -15.02
N GLU A 246 -6.54 2.16 -16.15
CA GLU A 246 -6.77 3.57 -16.48
C GLU A 246 -7.58 4.24 -15.38
N LEU A 247 -8.61 3.56 -14.87
CA LEU A 247 -9.41 4.06 -13.76
C LEU A 247 -8.59 4.22 -12.45
N MET A 248 -7.60 3.36 -12.19
CA MET A 248 -6.71 3.50 -11.03
C MET A 248 -5.79 4.72 -11.11
N ILE A 249 -5.24 4.99 -12.29
CA ILE A 249 -4.22 6.02 -12.49
C ILE A 249 -4.81 7.37 -12.92
N SER A 250 -6.08 7.43 -13.32
CA SER A 250 -6.76 8.66 -13.68
C SER A 250 -7.13 9.50 -12.45
N PRO A 251 -6.88 10.82 -12.46
CA PRO A 251 -7.34 11.72 -11.42
C PRO A 251 -8.86 11.65 -11.26
N SER A 252 -9.33 11.47 -10.03
CA SER A 252 -10.76 11.25 -9.75
C SER A 252 -11.47 12.48 -9.19
N ILE A 253 -10.73 13.54 -8.85
CA ILE A 253 -11.26 14.80 -8.29
C ILE A 253 -10.57 15.99 -8.97
N PRO A 254 -11.29 17.07 -9.33
CA PRO A 254 -10.72 18.26 -9.96
C PRO A 254 -9.70 19.05 -9.13
N ALA A 255 -9.55 18.73 -7.83
CA ALA A 255 -8.64 19.42 -6.92
C ALA A 255 -7.56 18.44 -6.42
N ASN A 256 -6.39 18.51 -7.07
CA ASN A 256 -5.08 17.92 -6.73
C ASN A 256 -4.93 16.39 -6.86
N ASP A 257 -4.11 15.99 -7.84
CA ASP A 257 -3.17 14.85 -7.96
C ASP A 257 -3.52 13.43 -7.45
N ALA A 258 -4.74 13.17 -6.95
CA ALA A 258 -5.12 11.87 -6.40
C ALA A 258 -5.96 11.01 -7.38
N GLY A 259 -5.43 9.84 -7.73
CA GLY A 259 -6.14 8.77 -8.45
C GLY A 259 -6.85 7.79 -7.50
N LEU A 260 -7.31 6.65 -8.00
CA LEU A 260 -7.86 5.59 -7.13
C LEU A 260 -6.71 4.76 -6.53
N GLY A 261 -6.36 5.05 -5.28
CA GLY A 261 -5.24 4.40 -4.58
C GLY A 261 -3.85 4.98 -4.86
N ASN A 262 -3.76 6.05 -5.63
CA ASN A 262 -2.53 6.79 -5.91
C ASN A 262 -2.60 8.17 -5.26
N GLN A 263 -1.66 8.46 -4.36
CA GLN A 263 -1.37 9.77 -3.75
C GLN A 263 0.13 9.93 -3.58
#